data_AF-A0A9W8ULF8-F1
#
_entry.id   AF-A0A9W8ULF8-F1
#
_cell.length_a   1.000
_cell.length_b   1.000
_cell.length_c   1.000
_cell.angle_alpha   90.00
_cell.angle_beta   90.00
_cell.angle_gamma   90.00
#
_symmetry.space_group_name_H-M   'P 1'
#
loop_
_entity.id
_entity.type
_entity.pdbx_description
1 polymer ?
#
loop_
_entity_poly.entity_id
_entity_poly.type
_entity_poly.pdbx_seq_one_letter_code
_entity_poly.pdbx_strand_id
1 'polypeptide(L)'
;MSLLCIPSEVVCVVLESCSSAQDALALASTCKHLYREWTKHGVKIIWSYWKEEMTGLDEALIAIRATQIVVDHEARREQPPSAMSLSRLSAQHQKPTLSELSALWNLSRIVALMCNQACAWLPHGAFDVDERLEQHGHLPQCRDRIVKSMYRGLIAAAALSGVYNEPIYKAESAITPENFSTEDAKRLGHFPAYQTTCRAEDEHAMFYGFARWYQDTVLTENSRTIMTERFRERRGRGLCCAGRVDGAKAGEEDDDATASDDGGEVPDEDEGSDEDEESEEDEDEACPLQDIDSLSHSDVHLLIWETMQLLWAVEMIRVCCSFGANELGKQAKENSSKTLYVVPFGAFRPVPMHLWKEDGPSPAYDYAPAPAPEGVSVSDFRKTYVKVGTPSGWGDILDWMHGSSGQPNHYRRTDNPIAPLHLKLFEFLVRLFANARFSLSFFQSDWEEHWVDLMTLTDSCVLFTSDEQEGRGPCRQDLLSGGFTDGALCLETRRGKGKPAVYYS
;
A
#
# COMPACT_ATOMS: atom_id res chain seq x y z
N MET A 1 -35.71 -35.17 23.13
CA MET A 1 -35.11 -34.10 23.94
C MET A 1 -35.50 -32.77 23.34
N SER A 2 -35.94 -31.80 24.14
CA SER A 2 -36.29 -30.46 23.64
C SER A 2 -35.02 -29.67 23.34
N LEU A 3 -34.93 -29.04 22.17
CA LEU A 3 -33.86 -28.10 21.81
C LEU A 3 -33.73 -26.95 22.83
N LEU A 4 -34.79 -26.67 23.58
CA LEU A 4 -34.83 -25.64 24.63
C LEU A 4 -34.04 -26.01 25.90
N CYS A 5 -33.65 -27.28 26.05
CA CYS A 5 -32.91 -27.76 27.21
C CYS A 5 -31.42 -28.00 26.91
N ILE A 6 -30.95 -27.62 25.72
CA ILE A 6 -29.54 -27.79 25.34
C ILE A 6 -28.71 -26.73 26.07
N PRO A 7 -27.63 -27.12 26.77
CA PRO A 7 -26.70 -26.19 27.40
C PRO A 7 -26.09 -25.20 26.40
N SER A 8 -25.81 -23.97 26.85
CA SER A 8 -25.23 -22.91 26.02
C SER A 8 -23.93 -23.32 25.35
N GLU A 9 -23.12 -24.14 26.02
CA GLU A 9 -21.86 -24.66 25.52
C GLU A 9 -22.07 -25.55 24.29
N VAL A 10 -23.07 -26.44 24.34
CA VAL A 10 -23.41 -27.31 23.21
C VAL A 10 -23.98 -26.50 22.05
N VAL A 11 -24.78 -25.47 22.33
CA VAL A 11 -25.25 -24.54 21.29
C VAL A 11 -24.08 -23.83 20.61
N CYS A 12 -23.10 -23.33 21.38
CA CYS A 12 -21.92 -22.68 20.82
C CYS A 12 -21.12 -23.64 19.94
N VAL A 13 -20.87 -24.87 20.40
CA VAL A 13 -20.15 -25.88 19.61
C VAL A 13 -20.89 -26.20 18.31
N VAL A 14 -22.22 -26.33 18.35
CA VAL A 14 -23.03 -26.58 17.15
C VAL A 14 -22.91 -25.40 16.16
N LEU A 15 -22.99 -24.17 16.66
CA LEU A 15 -22.86 -22.97 15.82
C LEU A 15 -21.44 -22.76 15.28
N GLU A 16 -20.40 -23.14 16.04
CA GLU A 16 -18.99 -23.15 15.63
C GLU A 16 -18.68 -24.33 14.67
N SER A 17 -19.57 -25.31 14.56
CA SER A 17 -19.44 -26.45 13.64
C SER A 17 -20.15 -26.22 12.29
N CYS A 18 -20.77 -25.06 12.09
CA CYS A 18 -21.32 -24.68 10.78
C CYS A 18 -20.18 -24.44 9.76
N SER A 19 -20.50 -24.49 8.46
CA SER A 19 -19.50 -24.31 7.39
C SER A 19 -19.16 -22.84 7.13
N SER A 20 -20.02 -21.91 7.56
CA SER A 20 -19.84 -20.47 7.36
C SER A 20 -20.55 -19.67 8.45
N ALA A 21 -20.19 -18.39 8.58
CA ALA A 21 -20.88 -17.45 9.46
C ALA A 21 -22.37 -17.28 9.06
N GLN A 22 -22.69 -17.38 7.77
CA GLN A 22 -24.05 -17.29 7.26
C GLN A 22 -24.89 -18.50 7.67
N ASP A 23 -24.33 -19.71 7.61
CA ASP A 23 -25.01 -20.93 8.07
C ASP A 23 -25.26 -20.89 9.58
N ALA A 24 -24.27 -20.43 10.35
CA ALA A 24 -24.42 -20.26 11.79
C ALA A 24 -25.53 -19.27 12.14
N LEU A 25 -25.60 -18.13 11.43
CA LEU A 25 -26.68 -17.15 11.60
C LEU A 25 -28.05 -17.74 11.18
N ALA A 26 -28.11 -18.45 10.05
CA ALA A 26 -29.31 -19.08 9.57
C ALA A 26 -29.83 -20.11 10.60
N LEU A 27 -28.95 -20.97 11.13
CA LEU A 27 -29.28 -21.92 12.18
C LEU A 27 -29.73 -21.22 13.46
N ALA A 28 -29.02 -20.17 13.89
CA ALA A 28 -29.40 -19.37 15.04
C ALA A 28 -30.80 -18.75 14.89
N SER A 29 -31.19 -18.37 13.68
CA SER A 29 -32.48 -17.76 13.38
C SER A 29 -33.67 -18.74 13.44
N THR A 30 -33.42 -20.06 13.45
CA THR A 30 -34.50 -21.07 13.42
C THR A 30 -35.31 -21.16 14.70
N CYS A 31 -34.75 -20.78 15.87
CA CYS A 31 -35.51 -20.75 17.11
C CYS A 31 -35.01 -19.68 18.10
N LYS A 32 -35.90 -19.25 19.00
CA LYS A 32 -35.63 -18.18 19.98
C LYS A 32 -34.46 -18.48 20.92
N HIS A 33 -34.26 -19.76 21.30
CA HIS A 33 -33.16 -20.15 22.19
C HIS A 33 -31.81 -19.98 21.51
N LEU A 34 -31.65 -20.53 20.31
CA LEU A 34 -30.42 -20.37 19.52
C LEU A 34 -30.15 -18.90 19.20
N TYR A 35 -31.17 -18.13 18.82
CA TYR A 35 -31.02 -16.70 18.57
C TYR A 35 -30.56 -15.95 19.82
N ARG A 36 -31.08 -16.30 21.01
CA ARG A 36 -30.63 -15.70 22.27
C ARG A 36 -29.16 -16.01 22.55
N GLU A 37 -28.74 -17.25 22.37
CA GLU A 37 -27.33 -17.62 22.53
C GLU A 37 -26.45 -16.95 21.47
N TRP A 38 -26.93 -16.83 20.23
CA TRP A 38 -26.28 -16.06 19.18
C TRP A 38 -26.10 -14.58 19.54
N THR A 39 -27.07 -13.93 20.16
CA THR A 39 -26.88 -12.53 20.58
C THR A 39 -25.80 -12.36 21.65
N LYS A 40 -25.48 -13.42 22.42
CA LYS A 40 -24.43 -13.41 23.43
C LYS A 40 -23.07 -13.84 22.87
N HIS A 41 -23.04 -14.85 22.01
CA HIS A 41 -21.83 -15.55 21.57
C HIS A 41 -21.52 -15.39 20.08
N GLY A 42 -22.47 -14.90 19.29
CA GLY A 42 -22.40 -14.79 17.83
C GLY A 42 -21.21 -13.96 17.36
N VAL A 43 -20.79 -12.95 18.12
CA VAL A 43 -19.57 -12.19 17.79
C VAL A 43 -18.35 -13.10 17.76
N LYS A 44 -18.16 -13.94 18.79
CA LYS A 44 -17.03 -14.87 18.87
C LYS A 44 -17.07 -15.86 17.70
N ILE A 45 -18.26 -16.37 17.40
CA ILE A 45 -18.51 -17.37 16.35
C ILE A 45 -18.24 -16.78 14.96
N ILE A 46 -18.81 -15.60 14.64
CA ILE A 46 -18.56 -14.91 13.37
C ILE A 46 -17.06 -14.60 13.22
N TRP A 47 -16.44 -14.08 14.29
CA TRP A 47 -15.04 -13.70 14.26
C TRP A 47 -14.11 -14.89 13.97
N SER A 48 -14.42 -16.10 14.45
CA SER A 48 -13.62 -17.29 14.11
C SER A 48 -13.72 -17.65 12.63
N TYR A 49 -14.92 -17.60 12.03
CA TYR A 49 -15.08 -17.85 10.59
C TYR A 49 -14.38 -16.80 9.74
N TRP A 50 -14.58 -15.52 10.06
CA TRP A 50 -14.02 -14.43 9.27
C TRP A 50 -12.50 -14.34 9.36
N LYS A 51 -11.87 -14.85 10.41
CA LYS A 51 -10.39 -14.92 10.46
C LYS A 51 -9.82 -15.77 9.32
N GLU A 52 -10.57 -16.77 8.87
CA GLU A 52 -10.16 -17.67 7.80
C GLU A 52 -10.66 -17.18 6.44
N GLU A 53 -11.85 -16.57 6.39
CA GLU A 53 -12.50 -16.15 5.14
C GLU A 53 -12.15 -14.72 4.69
N MET A 54 -11.87 -13.80 5.63
CA MET A 54 -11.69 -12.38 5.33
C MET A 54 -10.23 -11.97 5.44
N THR A 55 -9.66 -11.59 4.30
CA THR A 55 -8.32 -11.03 4.24
C THR A 55 -8.24 -9.72 5.01
N GLY A 56 -7.22 -9.58 5.86
CA GLY A 56 -6.92 -8.34 6.59
C GLY A 56 -8.00 -7.98 7.61
N LEU A 57 -8.66 -8.96 8.22
CA LEU A 57 -9.78 -8.74 9.14
C LEU A 57 -9.43 -7.81 10.31
N ASP A 58 -8.25 -7.97 10.91
CA ASP A 58 -7.83 -7.14 12.05
C ASP A 58 -7.50 -5.71 11.58
N GLU A 59 -6.83 -5.55 10.43
CA GLU A 59 -6.62 -4.24 9.81
C GLU A 59 -7.95 -3.55 9.47
N ALA A 60 -8.92 -4.27 8.91
CA ALA A 60 -10.25 -3.72 8.65
C ALA A 60 -10.94 -3.23 9.93
N LEU A 61 -10.78 -3.96 11.05
CA LEU A 61 -11.34 -3.57 12.34
C LEU A 61 -10.64 -2.31 12.89
N ILE A 62 -9.30 -2.25 12.79
CA ILE A 62 -8.52 -1.07 13.17
C ILE A 62 -8.95 0.13 12.32
N ALA A 63 -9.14 -0.04 11.01
CA ALA A 63 -9.60 1.01 10.10
C ALA A 63 -10.96 1.58 10.52
N ILE A 64 -11.92 0.71 10.88
CA ILE A 64 -13.26 1.12 11.35
C ILE A 64 -13.15 1.89 12.67
N ARG A 65 -12.41 1.37 13.64
CA ARG A 65 -12.26 2.01 14.95
C ARG A 65 -11.52 3.33 14.86
N ALA A 66 -10.44 3.39 14.08
CA ALA A 66 -9.70 4.60 13.82
C ALA A 66 -10.59 5.65 13.14
N THR A 67 -11.36 5.25 12.13
CA THR A 67 -12.34 6.13 11.46
C THR A 67 -13.39 6.64 12.45
N GLN A 68 -13.94 5.77 13.30
CA GLN A 68 -14.95 6.18 14.28
C GLN A 68 -14.41 7.22 15.27
N ILE A 69 -13.13 7.12 15.68
CA ILE A 69 -12.49 8.15 16.49
C ILE A 69 -12.50 9.50 15.77
N VAL A 70 -12.16 9.53 14.47
CA VAL A 70 -12.19 10.77 13.68
C VAL A 70 -13.62 11.32 13.58
N VAL A 71 -14.61 10.46 13.28
CA VAL A 71 -16.04 10.83 13.22
C VAL A 71 -16.52 11.44 14.54
N ASP A 72 -16.19 10.82 15.67
CA ASP A 72 -16.61 11.27 16.99
C ASP A 72 -15.98 12.62 17.37
N HIS A 73 -14.74 12.87 16.96
CA HIS A 73 -14.06 14.15 17.16
C HIS A 73 -14.64 15.26 16.27
N GLU A 74 -14.86 14.97 14.98
CA GLU A 74 -15.48 15.93 14.07
C GLU A 74 -16.92 16.29 14.51
N ALA A 75 -17.71 15.30 14.95
CA ALA A 75 -19.06 15.53 15.48
C ALA A 75 -19.07 16.45 16.72
N ARG A 76 -18.00 16.41 17.53
CA ARG A 76 -17.79 17.30 18.68
C ARG A 76 -17.10 18.62 18.32
N ARG A 77 -16.69 18.80 17.06
CA ARG A 77 -15.85 19.93 16.59
C ARG A 77 -14.53 20.03 17.38
N GLU A 78 -13.96 18.89 17.72
CA GLU A 78 -12.69 18.75 18.41
C GLU A 78 -11.62 18.23 17.43
N GLN A 79 -10.36 18.66 17.59
CA GLN A 79 -9.26 18.12 16.80
C GLN A 79 -9.13 16.61 17.06
N PRO A 80 -9.03 15.75 16.02
CA PRO A 80 -8.69 14.35 16.21
C PRO A 80 -7.33 14.18 16.90
N PRO A 81 -7.05 13.06 17.60
CA PRO A 81 -5.77 12.86 18.25
C PRO A 81 -4.60 12.97 17.26
N SER A 82 -3.59 13.79 17.58
CA SER A 82 -2.37 13.89 16.77
C SER A 82 -1.52 12.60 16.81
N ALA A 83 -1.71 11.77 17.85
CA ALA A 83 -1.10 10.46 17.96
C ALA A 83 -2.16 9.43 18.39
N MET A 84 -2.45 8.47 17.51
CA MET A 84 -3.43 7.40 17.76
C MET A 84 -2.73 6.09 18.16
N SER A 85 -3.16 5.46 19.25
CA SER A 85 -2.63 4.16 19.69
C SER A 85 -3.25 3.00 18.89
N LEU A 86 -2.85 2.84 17.63
CA LEU A 86 -3.45 1.88 16.68
C LEU A 86 -3.46 0.44 17.18
N SER A 87 -2.41 -0.02 17.87
CA SER A 87 -2.35 -1.38 18.41
C SER A 87 -3.50 -1.67 19.39
N ARG A 88 -3.97 -0.68 20.15
CA ARG A 88 -5.08 -0.83 21.09
C ARG A 88 -6.44 -0.99 20.42
N LEU A 89 -6.53 -0.67 19.13
CA LEU A 89 -7.74 -0.81 18.33
C LEU A 89 -7.89 -2.21 17.74
N SER A 90 -6.89 -3.10 17.87
CA SER A 90 -6.98 -4.47 17.37
C SER A 90 -7.96 -5.33 18.18
N ALA A 91 -8.39 -6.45 17.59
CA ALA A 91 -9.23 -7.43 18.27
C ALA A 91 -8.51 -8.10 19.46
N GLN A 92 -7.17 -8.08 19.48
CA GLN A 92 -6.39 -8.61 20.59
C GLN A 92 -6.60 -7.80 21.89
N HIS A 93 -6.81 -6.49 21.77
CA HIS A 93 -7.00 -5.59 22.91
C HIS A 93 -8.48 -5.39 23.26
N GLN A 94 -9.34 -5.32 22.24
CA GLN A 94 -10.76 -5.11 22.43
C GLN A 94 -11.57 -5.99 21.49
N LYS A 95 -12.38 -6.89 22.05
CA LYS A 95 -13.28 -7.76 21.28
C LYS A 95 -14.25 -6.93 20.42
N PRO A 96 -14.52 -7.34 19.18
CA PRO A 96 -15.45 -6.62 18.31
C PRO A 96 -16.87 -6.63 18.89
N THR A 97 -17.65 -5.61 18.56
CA THR A 97 -19.09 -5.54 18.84
C THR A 97 -19.90 -5.99 17.62
N LEU A 98 -21.19 -6.29 17.80
CA LEU A 98 -22.05 -6.67 16.67
C LEU A 98 -22.17 -5.55 15.62
N SER A 99 -22.16 -4.29 16.05
CA SER A 99 -22.16 -3.13 15.15
C SER A 99 -20.88 -3.09 14.32
N GLU A 100 -19.72 -3.34 14.95
CA GLU A 100 -18.44 -3.41 14.27
C GLU A 100 -18.39 -4.57 13.27
N LEU A 101 -19.00 -5.72 13.57
CA LEU A 101 -19.09 -6.82 12.59
C LEU A 101 -19.91 -6.41 11.35
N SER A 102 -21.03 -5.69 11.52
CA SER A 102 -21.76 -5.18 10.35
C SER A 102 -20.93 -4.13 9.58
N ALA A 103 -20.16 -3.29 10.26
CA ALA A 103 -19.29 -2.31 9.62
C ALA A 103 -18.13 -3.00 8.88
N LEU A 104 -17.55 -4.06 9.45
CA LEU A 104 -16.51 -4.90 8.86
C LEU A 104 -16.96 -5.53 7.54
N TRP A 105 -18.13 -6.17 7.56
CA TRP A 105 -18.71 -6.75 6.35
C TRP A 105 -18.96 -5.71 5.25
N ASN A 106 -19.41 -4.52 5.64
CA ASN A 106 -19.63 -3.43 4.70
C ASN A 106 -18.30 -2.89 4.15
N LEU A 107 -17.30 -2.70 5.01
CA LEU A 107 -16.00 -2.19 4.62
C LEU A 107 -15.30 -3.17 3.68
N SER A 108 -15.36 -4.48 3.97
CA SER A 108 -14.74 -5.49 3.11
C SER A 108 -15.35 -5.53 1.73
N ARG A 109 -16.67 -5.34 1.61
CA ARG A 109 -17.33 -5.19 0.29
C ARG A 109 -16.87 -3.93 -0.44
N ILE A 110 -16.77 -2.80 0.24
CA ILE A 110 -16.28 -1.55 -0.36
C ILE A 110 -14.83 -1.72 -0.85
N VAL A 111 -13.95 -2.26 -0.02
CA VAL A 111 -12.55 -2.47 -0.37
C VAL A 111 -12.40 -3.54 -1.46
N ALA A 112 -13.21 -4.59 -1.47
CA ALA A 112 -13.22 -5.56 -2.57
C ALA A 112 -13.62 -4.91 -3.91
N LEU A 113 -14.61 -4.00 -3.91
CA LEU A 113 -14.98 -3.23 -5.09
C LEU A 113 -13.87 -2.29 -5.54
N MET A 114 -13.25 -1.55 -4.61
CA MET A 114 -12.09 -0.69 -4.89
C MET A 114 -10.92 -1.50 -5.47
N CYS A 115 -10.63 -2.67 -4.88
CA CYS A 115 -9.58 -3.56 -5.34
C CYS A 115 -9.85 -4.04 -6.77
N ASN A 116 -11.08 -4.44 -7.08
CA ASN A 116 -11.41 -4.90 -8.43
C ASN A 116 -11.33 -3.76 -9.45
N GLN A 117 -11.76 -2.56 -9.06
CA GLN A 117 -11.63 -1.37 -9.89
C GLN A 117 -10.15 -1.02 -10.15
N ALA A 118 -9.32 -1.09 -9.10
CA ALA A 118 -7.88 -0.88 -9.20
C ALA A 118 -7.21 -1.93 -10.11
N CYS A 119 -7.59 -3.21 -9.97
CA CYS A 119 -7.14 -4.27 -10.86
C CYS A 119 -7.58 -4.05 -12.32
N ALA A 120 -8.80 -3.57 -12.55
CA ALA A 120 -9.30 -3.25 -13.90
C ALA A 120 -8.64 -2.00 -14.53
N TRP A 121 -8.05 -1.14 -13.69
CA TRP A 121 -7.26 0.01 -14.15
C TRP A 121 -5.79 -0.30 -14.36
N LEU A 122 -5.33 -1.49 -13.98
CA LEU A 122 -4.06 -1.98 -14.47
C LEU A 122 -4.17 -1.98 -16.01
N PRO A 123 -3.31 -1.24 -16.72
CA PRO A 123 -3.55 -0.93 -18.12
C PRO A 123 -3.59 -2.22 -18.94
N HIS A 124 -4.80 -2.69 -19.28
CA HIS A 124 -5.10 -3.88 -20.10
C HIS A 124 -4.57 -3.80 -21.55
N GLY A 125 -3.70 -2.84 -21.88
CA GLY A 125 -3.16 -2.67 -23.23
C GLY A 125 -1.94 -1.77 -23.36
N ALA A 126 -1.36 -1.22 -22.29
CA ALA A 126 -0.07 -0.50 -22.39
C ALA A 126 1.12 -1.46 -22.27
N PHE A 127 0.88 -2.62 -21.67
CA PHE A 127 1.85 -3.68 -21.55
C PHE A 127 1.24 -4.88 -22.27
N ASP A 128 1.94 -5.38 -23.27
CA ASP A 128 1.69 -6.69 -23.88
C ASP A 128 2.14 -7.75 -22.84
N VAL A 129 1.49 -7.70 -21.67
CA VAL A 129 1.65 -8.63 -20.56
C VAL A 129 1.03 -9.89 -21.09
N ASP A 130 1.86 -10.74 -21.69
CA ASP A 130 1.55 -12.11 -22.10
C ASP A 130 0.47 -12.67 -21.17
N GLU A 131 -0.73 -13.02 -21.69
CA GLU A 131 -1.88 -13.52 -20.92
C GLU A 131 -1.49 -14.63 -19.92
N ARG A 132 -0.31 -15.23 -20.10
CA ARG A 132 0.37 -16.15 -19.19
C ARG A 132 0.74 -15.57 -17.82
N LEU A 133 0.91 -14.26 -17.67
CA LEU A 133 1.22 -13.59 -16.39
C LEU A 133 -0.01 -13.54 -15.47
N GLU A 134 -1.21 -13.77 -16.01
CA GLU A 134 -2.48 -13.97 -15.30
C GLU A 134 -2.94 -15.43 -15.32
N GLN A 135 -2.03 -16.39 -15.07
CA GLN A 135 -2.49 -17.73 -14.69
C GLN A 135 -3.44 -17.62 -13.49
N HIS A 136 -4.71 -18.01 -13.69
CA HIS A 136 -5.86 -17.70 -12.84
C HIS A 136 -5.72 -18.15 -11.37
N GLY A 137 -4.71 -18.95 -11.03
CA GLY A 137 -4.44 -19.41 -9.67
C GLY A 137 -3.83 -18.37 -8.71
N HIS A 138 -3.26 -17.27 -9.21
CA HIS A 138 -2.44 -16.37 -8.39
C HIS A 138 -3.02 -14.96 -8.15
N LEU A 139 -4.07 -14.59 -8.88
CA LEU A 139 -4.86 -13.39 -8.61
C LEU A 139 -5.33 -13.29 -7.15
N PRO A 140 -5.69 -14.38 -6.44
CA PRO A 140 -6.13 -14.29 -5.04
C PRO A 140 -5.06 -13.73 -4.09
N GLN A 141 -3.79 -14.14 -4.24
CA GLN A 141 -2.72 -13.73 -3.32
C GLN A 141 -2.31 -12.26 -3.52
N CYS A 142 -2.27 -11.81 -4.78
CA CYS A 142 -2.09 -10.40 -5.13
C CYS A 142 -3.25 -9.55 -4.56
N ARG A 143 -4.49 -10.01 -4.79
CA ARG A 143 -5.69 -9.37 -4.26
C ARG A 143 -5.63 -9.22 -2.75
N ASP A 144 -5.16 -10.24 -2.04
CA ASP A 144 -5.09 -10.21 -0.58
C ASP A 144 -4.16 -9.10 -0.06
N ARG A 145 -3.02 -8.91 -0.70
CA ARG A 145 -2.06 -7.85 -0.37
C ARG A 145 -2.59 -6.47 -0.67
N ILE A 146 -3.23 -6.33 -1.82
CA ILE A 146 -3.90 -5.08 -2.23
C ILE A 146 -4.97 -4.73 -1.20
N VAL A 147 -5.83 -5.68 -0.82
CA VAL A 147 -6.88 -5.48 0.18
C VAL A 147 -6.29 -5.05 1.53
N LYS A 148 -5.23 -5.72 2.01
CA LYS A 148 -4.52 -5.30 3.25
C LYS A 148 -3.93 -3.90 3.12
N SER A 149 -3.29 -3.60 2.01
CA SER A 149 -2.71 -2.28 1.73
C SER A 149 -3.77 -1.18 1.68
N MET A 150 -4.96 -1.47 1.14
CA MET A 150 -6.09 -0.55 1.16
C MET A 150 -6.57 -0.29 2.59
N TYR A 151 -6.72 -1.32 3.44
CA TYR A 151 -7.05 -1.10 4.85
C TYR A 151 -5.99 -0.27 5.55
N ARG A 152 -4.70 -0.56 5.33
CA ARG A 152 -3.59 0.21 5.90
C ARG A 152 -3.59 1.66 5.42
N GLY A 153 -3.97 1.93 4.18
CA GLY A 153 -4.13 3.29 3.64
C GLY A 153 -5.24 4.07 4.37
N LEU A 154 -6.39 3.42 4.61
CA LEU A 154 -7.47 4.00 5.41
C LEU A 154 -7.04 4.23 6.88
N ILE A 155 -6.27 3.31 7.46
CA ILE A 155 -5.72 3.45 8.81
C ILE A 155 -4.74 4.64 8.86
N ALA A 156 -3.82 4.74 7.90
CA ALA A 156 -2.84 5.83 7.81
C ALA A 156 -3.54 7.19 7.78
N ALA A 157 -4.56 7.32 6.92
CA ALA A 157 -5.34 8.54 6.81
C ALA A 157 -6.10 8.88 8.11
N ALA A 158 -6.73 7.90 8.76
CA ALA A 158 -7.40 8.12 10.04
C ALA A 158 -6.42 8.51 11.16
N ALA A 159 -5.27 7.83 11.23
CA ALA A 159 -4.23 8.08 12.23
C ALA A 159 -3.61 9.47 12.10
N LEU A 160 -3.44 9.95 10.85
CA LEU A 160 -2.84 11.24 10.55
C LEU A 160 -3.85 12.38 10.47
N SER A 161 -5.15 12.10 10.63
CA SER A 161 -6.21 13.11 10.57
C SER A 161 -6.01 14.24 11.58
N GLY A 162 -5.51 13.96 12.79
CA GLY A 162 -5.23 14.99 13.79
C GLY A 162 -4.07 15.91 13.40
N VAL A 163 -3.06 15.36 12.72
CA VAL A 163 -1.89 16.09 12.24
C VAL A 163 -2.26 17.01 11.08
N TYR A 164 -2.93 16.48 10.04
CA TYR A 164 -3.29 17.27 8.87
C TYR A 164 -4.45 18.24 9.15
N ASN A 165 -5.42 17.92 10.02
CA ASN A 165 -6.48 18.89 10.33
C ASN A 165 -6.10 19.94 11.39
N GLU A 166 -4.88 19.92 11.93
CA GLU A 166 -4.43 20.90 12.92
C GLU A 166 -4.72 22.37 12.53
N PRO A 167 -4.54 22.81 11.27
CA PRO A 167 -4.85 24.18 10.86
C PRO A 167 -6.32 24.57 10.98
N ILE A 168 -7.26 23.61 10.89
CA ILE A 168 -8.70 23.88 11.06
C ILE A 168 -8.98 24.34 12.49
N TYR A 169 -8.29 23.74 13.46
CA TYR A 169 -8.60 23.89 14.88
C TYR A 169 -7.70 24.90 15.61
N LYS A 170 -6.46 25.09 15.15
CA LYS A 170 -5.47 25.93 15.85
C LYS A 170 -5.15 27.26 15.17
N ALA A 171 -5.50 27.46 13.90
CA ALA A 171 -5.29 28.74 13.25
C ALA A 171 -6.23 29.81 13.82
N GLU A 172 -5.79 31.08 13.85
CA GLU A 172 -6.60 32.22 14.32
C GLU A 172 -7.93 32.35 13.56
N SER A 173 -7.93 31.96 12.29
CA SER A 173 -9.12 31.71 11.48
C SER A 173 -9.01 30.31 10.88
N ALA A 174 -10.04 29.48 11.04
CA ALA A 174 -10.05 28.12 10.53
C ALA A 174 -9.75 28.10 9.02
N ILE A 175 -8.68 27.39 8.64
CA ILE A 175 -8.30 27.17 7.24
C ILE A 175 -9.00 25.89 6.81
N THR A 176 -9.98 25.99 5.90
CA THR A 176 -10.67 24.81 5.38
C THR A 176 -10.35 24.59 3.91
N PRO A 177 -10.32 23.34 3.43
CA PRO A 177 -10.04 23.07 2.03
C PRO A 177 -10.97 23.76 1.02
N GLU A 178 -12.24 23.96 1.40
CA GLU A 178 -13.27 24.54 0.54
C GLU A 178 -13.04 26.02 0.20
N ASN A 179 -12.32 26.76 1.06
CA ASN A 179 -12.17 28.22 0.96
C ASN A 179 -10.69 28.65 0.91
N PHE A 180 -9.82 27.78 0.40
CA PHE A 180 -8.39 27.98 0.43
C PHE A 180 -7.91 29.16 -0.43
N SER A 181 -7.13 30.06 0.17
CA SER A 181 -6.53 31.23 -0.48
C SER A 181 -4.99 31.21 -0.44
N THR A 182 -4.34 32.05 -1.25
CA THR A 182 -2.88 32.21 -1.21
C THR A 182 -2.35 32.68 0.17
N GLU A 183 -3.17 33.40 0.94
CA GLU A 183 -2.78 33.83 2.29
C GLU A 183 -2.96 32.69 3.32
N ASP A 184 -3.90 31.77 3.08
CA ASP A 184 -3.97 30.51 3.84
C ASP A 184 -2.72 29.67 3.63
N ALA A 185 -2.16 29.63 2.41
CA ALA A 185 -0.94 28.88 2.11
C ALA A 185 0.26 29.27 2.99
N LYS A 186 0.49 30.59 3.17
CA LYS A 186 1.57 31.07 4.03
C LYS A 186 1.36 30.65 5.48
N ARG A 187 0.11 30.71 5.94
CA ARG A 187 -0.26 30.29 7.30
C ARG A 187 -0.13 28.79 7.49
N LEU A 188 -0.49 27.99 6.48
CA LEU A 188 -0.28 26.54 6.49
C LEU A 188 1.20 26.19 6.63
N GLY A 189 2.11 26.97 6.02
CA GLY A 189 3.56 26.78 6.17
C GLY A 189 4.08 26.84 7.61
N HIS A 190 3.30 27.30 8.60
CA HIS A 190 3.66 27.22 10.02
C HIS A 190 3.41 25.85 10.65
N PHE A 191 2.60 25.01 10.01
CA PHE A 191 2.27 23.67 10.49
C PHE A 191 3.24 22.65 9.90
N PRO A 192 3.88 21.78 10.71
CA PRO A 192 4.90 20.83 10.25
C PRO A 192 4.45 19.93 9.09
N ALA A 193 3.17 19.53 9.06
CA ALA A 193 2.62 18.68 7.99
C ALA A 193 2.66 19.33 6.60
N TYR A 194 2.65 20.66 6.55
CA TYR A 194 2.57 21.46 5.32
C TYR A 194 3.90 22.16 4.98
N GLN A 195 4.90 22.03 5.85
CA GLN A 195 6.25 22.48 5.56
C GLN A 195 6.92 21.53 4.58
N THR A 196 7.45 22.08 3.48
CA THR A 196 8.30 21.33 2.56
C THR A 196 9.55 20.84 3.29
N THR A 197 10.28 21.74 3.95
CA THR A 197 11.39 21.39 4.83
C THR A 197 10.92 21.35 6.27
N CYS A 198 10.94 20.18 6.88
CA CYS A 198 10.51 19.98 8.26
C CYS A 198 11.68 19.43 9.09
N ARG A 199 11.70 19.74 10.39
CA ARG A 199 12.74 19.20 11.28
C ARG A 199 12.50 17.70 11.46
N ALA A 200 13.58 16.95 11.60
CA ALA A 200 13.50 15.50 11.78
C ALA A 200 12.68 15.13 13.02
N GLU A 201 12.77 15.92 14.09
CA GLU A 201 12.00 15.73 15.32
C GLU A 201 10.50 15.93 15.10
N ASP A 202 10.11 16.92 14.29
CA ASP A 202 8.71 17.20 13.98
C ASP A 202 8.12 16.10 13.09
N GLU A 203 8.86 15.64 12.07
CA GLU A 203 8.43 14.50 11.23
C GLU A 203 8.30 13.22 12.04
N HIS A 204 9.26 12.98 12.94
CA HIS A 204 9.20 11.83 13.84
C HIS A 204 7.98 11.93 14.77
N ALA A 205 7.70 13.09 15.35
CA ALA A 205 6.52 13.30 16.19
C ALA A 205 5.21 13.07 15.44
N MET A 206 5.14 13.43 14.15
CA MET A 206 3.95 13.23 13.31
C MET A 206 3.76 11.78 12.89
N PHE A 207 4.81 11.13 12.38
CA PHE A 207 4.66 9.90 11.60
C PHE A 207 5.13 8.65 12.35
N TYR A 208 5.99 8.76 13.36
CA TYR A 208 6.61 7.59 14.00
C TYR A 208 5.59 6.66 14.65
N GLY A 209 4.51 7.20 15.24
CA GLY A 209 3.46 6.38 15.85
C GLY A 209 2.79 5.43 14.84
N PHE A 210 2.49 5.93 13.63
CA PHE A 210 1.98 5.10 12.55
C PHE A 210 3.06 4.16 12.00
N ALA A 211 4.27 4.68 11.75
CA ALA A 211 5.37 3.90 11.19
C ALA A 211 5.74 2.71 12.07
N ARG A 212 5.72 2.87 13.40
CA ARG A 212 5.98 1.78 14.33
C ARG A 212 4.89 0.71 14.29
N TRP A 213 3.62 1.11 14.32
CA TRP A 213 2.51 0.18 14.16
C TRP A 213 2.56 -0.56 12.81
N TYR A 214 2.90 0.17 11.75
CA TYR A 214 3.01 -0.37 10.39
C TYR A 214 4.14 -1.40 10.29
N GLN A 215 5.32 -1.10 10.84
CA GLN A 215 6.44 -2.02 10.93
C GLN A 215 6.04 -3.32 11.67
N ASP A 216 5.42 -3.20 12.85
CA ASP A 216 4.99 -4.34 13.65
C ASP A 216 3.92 -5.19 12.93
N THR A 217 3.08 -4.55 12.11
CA THR A 217 2.02 -5.21 11.31
C THR A 217 2.58 -5.94 10.10
N VAL A 218 3.62 -5.39 9.45
CA VAL A 218 4.27 -5.98 8.28
C VAL A 218 5.24 -7.09 8.67
N LEU A 219 6.06 -6.89 9.71
CA LEU A 219 7.11 -7.81 10.15
C LEU A 219 6.60 -8.86 11.14
N THR A 220 5.61 -9.64 10.72
CA THR A 220 5.20 -10.85 11.45
C THR A 220 6.26 -11.95 11.34
N GLU A 221 6.33 -12.87 12.30
CA GLU A 221 7.27 -14.00 12.25
C GLU A 221 7.18 -14.78 10.93
N ASN A 222 5.95 -14.98 10.44
CA ASN A 222 5.70 -15.68 9.19
C ASN A 222 6.22 -14.90 7.97
N SER A 223 5.94 -13.59 7.87
CA SER A 223 6.39 -12.78 6.73
C SER A 223 7.91 -12.62 6.69
N ARG A 224 8.56 -12.49 7.87
CA ARG A 224 10.02 -12.47 7.99
C ARG A 224 10.65 -13.78 7.52
N THR A 225 10.09 -14.91 7.96
CA THR A 225 10.56 -16.25 7.54
C THR A 225 10.44 -16.42 6.03
N ILE A 226 9.27 -16.10 5.45
CA ILE A 226 9.02 -16.18 4.01
C ILE A 226 10.00 -15.30 3.23
N MET A 227 10.21 -14.05 3.66
CA MET A 227 11.13 -13.15 2.94
C MET A 227 12.58 -13.63 3.05
N THR A 228 13.01 -14.06 4.23
CA THR A 228 14.36 -14.61 4.45
C THR A 228 14.61 -15.82 3.57
N GLU A 229 13.64 -16.75 3.51
CA GLU A 229 13.72 -17.93 2.65
C GLU A 229 13.86 -17.55 1.17
N ARG A 230 13.15 -16.52 0.70
CA ARG A 230 13.26 -16.04 -0.69
C ARG A 230 14.62 -15.45 -1.04
N PHE A 231 15.21 -14.66 -0.15
CA PHE A 231 16.58 -14.14 -0.32
C PHE A 231 17.60 -15.28 -0.36
N ARG A 232 17.41 -16.28 0.51
CA ARG A 232 18.24 -17.50 0.54
C ARG A 232 18.13 -18.30 -0.75
N GLU A 233 16.91 -18.47 -1.27
CA GLU A 233 16.60 -19.34 -2.41
C GLU A 233 16.65 -18.66 -3.78
N ARG A 234 17.03 -17.37 -3.85
CA ARG A 234 17.09 -16.62 -5.13
C ARG A 234 15.76 -16.59 -5.88
N ARG A 235 14.64 -16.56 -5.16
CA ARG A 235 13.30 -16.59 -5.78
C ARG A 235 12.53 -15.29 -5.57
N GLY A 236 11.68 -14.98 -6.55
CA GLY A 236 10.98 -13.69 -6.63
C GLY A 236 11.99 -12.54 -6.51
N ARG A 237 11.68 -11.55 -5.69
CA ARG A 237 12.53 -10.37 -5.46
C ARG A 237 13.89 -10.66 -4.81
N GLY A 238 14.06 -11.80 -4.13
CA GLY A 238 15.37 -12.25 -3.63
C GLY A 238 16.37 -12.60 -4.74
N LEU A 239 15.91 -12.69 -6.00
CA LEU A 239 16.75 -12.89 -7.18
C LEU A 239 17.54 -11.63 -7.54
N CYS A 240 16.96 -10.44 -7.36
CA CYS A 240 17.48 -9.18 -7.89
C CYS A 240 18.34 -8.39 -6.91
N CYS A 241 18.45 -8.84 -5.66
CA CYS A 241 19.30 -8.17 -4.69
C CYS A 241 20.77 -8.59 -4.83
N ALA A 242 21.62 -7.60 -5.12
CA ALA A 242 23.07 -7.75 -5.28
C ALA A 242 23.87 -7.63 -3.97
N GLY A 243 23.24 -7.23 -2.85
CA GLY A 243 23.84 -7.10 -1.51
C GLY A 243 24.18 -8.44 -0.82
N ARG A 244 24.61 -9.42 -1.61
CA ARG A 244 24.93 -10.79 -1.19
C ARG A 244 26.33 -10.89 -0.59
N VAL A 245 26.47 -10.46 0.65
CA VAL A 245 27.70 -10.74 1.42
C VAL A 245 27.21 -10.79 2.87
N ASP A 246 27.20 -11.89 3.63
CA ASP A 246 28.32 -12.76 4.01
C ASP A 246 27.80 -13.97 4.83
N GLY A 247 27.59 -15.14 4.23
CA GLY A 247 27.23 -16.32 5.03
C GLY A 247 27.54 -17.68 4.41
N ALA A 248 27.64 -17.76 3.08
CA ALA A 248 27.89 -19.03 2.38
C ALA A 248 29.36 -19.22 1.93
N LYS A 249 30.30 -18.37 2.35
CA LYS A 249 31.74 -18.70 2.34
C LYS A 249 32.17 -19.56 3.54
N ALA A 250 31.22 -20.15 4.26
CA ALA A 250 31.46 -21.14 5.29
C ALA A 250 31.21 -22.54 4.71
N GLY A 251 32.16 -23.09 3.96
CA GLY A 251 32.07 -24.51 3.56
C GLY A 251 32.72 -24.94 2.26
N GLU A 252 33.38 -24.05 1.50
CA GLU A 252 34.48 -24.53 0.65
C GLU A 252 35.67 -24.78 1.59
N GLU A 253 35.58 -25.89 2.34
CA GLU A 253 36.77 -26.55 2.84
C GLU A 253 37.58 -26.94 1.60
N ASP A 254 38.81 -26.46 1.55
CA ASP A 254 39.85 -26.89 0.63
C ASP A 254 39.93 -28.42 0.63
N ASP A 255 39.20 -29.09 -0.27
CA ASP A 255 39.45 -30.48 -0.64
C ASP A 255 40.70 -30.50 -1.53
N ASP A 256 41.83 -30.26 -0.86
CA ASP A 256 43.18 -30.42 -1.32
C ASP A 256 43.49 -31.92 -1.43
N ALA A 257 43.03 -32.56 -2.52
CA ALA A 257 43.46 -33.88 -3.00
C ALA A 257 42.81 -34.14 -4.37
N THR A 258 43.50 -34.23 -5.50
CA THR A 258 44.56 -35.18 -5.81
C THR A 258 45.29 -34.81 -7.11
N ALA A 259 46.60 -34.98 -7.08
CA ALA A 259 47.50 -34.97 -8.22
C ALA A 259 47.24 -36.11 -9.23
N SER A 260 47.32 -35.79 -10.52
CA SER A 260 47.75 -36.65 -11.64
C SER A 260 47.96 -35.72 -12.84
N ASP A 261 49.15 -35.24 -13.15
CA ASP A 261 50.28 -35.95 -13.79
C ASP A 261 49.83 -36.93 -14.89
N ASP A 262 49.59 -36.39 -16.10
CA ASP A 262 50.05 -37.07 -17.31
C ASP A 262 50.30 -36.03 -18.43
N GLY A 263 51.49 -36.13 -19.02
CA GLY A 263 52.03 -35.20 -19.98
C GLY A 263 51.61 -35.47 -21.41
N GLY A 264 51.47 -34.40 -22.19
CA GLY A 264 51.27 -34.46 -23.63
C GLY A 264 51.69 -33.16 -24.31
N GLU A 265 52.95 -33.09 -24.71
CA GLU A 265 53.54 -32.03 -25.56
C GLU A 265 53.02 -32.14 -27.01
N VAL A 266 52.46 -31.08 -27.60
CA VAL A 266 52.64 -30.66 -29.03
C VAL A 266 52.08 -29.23 -29.26
N PRO A 267 52.38 -28.52 -30.38
CA PRO A 267 53.26 -27.34 -30.34
C PRO A 267 52.65 -26.04 -30.90
N ASP A 268 53.39 -24.99 -30.61
CA ASP A 268 53.52 -23.62 -31.14
C ASP A 268 52.76 -23.17 -32.41
N GLU A 269 52.49 -21.84 -32.36
CA GLU A 269 52.30 -20.85 -33.45
C GLU A 269 50.86 -20.52 -33.85
N ASP A 270 50.29 -19.49 -33.20
CA ASP A 270 49.73 -18.34 -33.95
C ASP A 270 49.72 -17.07 -33.06
N GLU A 271 50.59 -16.12 -33.40
CA GLU A 271 50.67 -14.78 -32.80
C GLU A 271 49.52 -13.92 -33.37
N GLY A 272 48.44 -13.77 -32.62
CA GLY A 272 47.25 -13.03 -33.03
C GLY A 272 46.69 -12.14 -31.93
N SER A 273 47.34 -10.99 -31.73
CA SER A 273 46.85 -9.78 -31.05
C SER A 273 46.02 -10.01 -29.76
N ASP A 274 46.72 -10.00 -28.64
CA ASP A 274 46.19 -9.73 -27.30
C ASP A 274 45.55 -8.32 -27.29
N GLU A 275 44.29 -8.23 -27.70
CA GLU A 275 43.43 -7.16 -27.23
C GLU A 275 43.09 -7.53 -25.79
N ASP A 276 43.71 -6.80 -24.84
CA ASP A 276 43.35 -6.78 -23.44
C ASP A 276 41.84 -6.46 -23.35
N GLU A 277 40.99 -7.50 -23.41
CA GLU A 277 39.64 -7.46 -22.88
C GLU A 277 39.84 -7.24 -21.38
N GLU A 278 39.98 -5.96 -20.99
CA GLU A 278 39.63 -5.49 -19.67
C GLU A 278 38.21 -6.01 -19.44
N SER A 279 38.11 -7.21 -18.87
CA SER A 279 36.88 -7.69 -18.27
C SER A 279 36.58 -6.62 -17.25
N GLU A 280 35.69 -5.69 -17.60
CA GLU A 280 35.03 -4.79 -16.67
C GLU A 280 34.54 -5.75 -15.59
N GLU A 281 35.32 -5.86 -14.51
CA GLU A 281 34.91 -6.57 -13.32
C GLU A 281 33.62 -5.85 -12.97
N ASP A 282 32.49 -6.46 -13.29
CA ASP A 282 31.15 -5.98 -12.96
C ASP A 282 31.24 -5.68 -11.47
N GLU A 283 31.48 -4.42 -11.12
CA GLU A 283 31.64 -4.00 -9.73
C GLU A 283 30.29 -4.35 -9.11
N ASP A 284 30.24 -5.49 -8.39
CA ASP A 284 29.02 -6.08 -7.85
C ASP A 284 28.19 -4.95 -7.23
N GLU A 285 27.19 -4.46 -7.97
CA GLU A 285 26.53 -3.21 -7.62
C GLU A 285 25.85 -3.42 -6.29
N ALA A 286 26.45 -2.91 -5.20
CA ALA A 286 25.95 -3.17 -3.87
C ALA A 286 24.48 -2.77 -3.78
N CYS A 287 23.64 -3.63 -3.17
CA CYS A 287 22.22 -3.33 -3.05
C CYS A 287 22.01 -1.92 -2.48
N PRO A 288 21.16 -1.09 -3.10
CA PRO A 288 20.93 0.27 -2.63
C PRO A 288 20.28 0.30 -1.24
N LEU A 289 19.56 -0.74 -0.83
CA LEU A 289 18.93 -0.77 0.49
C LEU A 289 19.98 -1.10 1.55
N GLN A 290 20.16 -0.18 2.50
CA GLN A 290 21.10 -0.37 3.60
C GLN A 290 20.43 -1.08 4.77
N ASP A 291 21.21 -1.93 5.44
CA ASP A 291 20.80 -2.47 6.73
C ASP A 291 20.65 -1.34 7.74
N ILE A 292 19.57 -1.41 8.52
CA ILE A 292 19.31 -0.50 9.63
C ILE A 292 19.50 -1.27 10.93
N ASP A 293 20.08 -0.62 11.93
CA ASP A 293 20.17 -1.14 13.29
C ASP A 293 18.83 -1.78 13.71
N SER A 294 18.83 -3.08 13.96
CA SER A 294 17.67 -3.96 14.33
C SER A 294 16.84 -4.61 13.21
N LEU A 295 17.07 -4.30 11.93
CA LEU A 295 16.39 -4.92 10.79
C LEU A 295 17.36 -5.77 9.97
N SER A 296 16.96 -6.98 9.58
CA SER A 296 17.73 -7.72 8.58
C SER A 296 17.54 -7.09 7.20
N HIS A 297 18.48 -7.36 6.28
CA HIS A 297 18.36 -6.93 4.90
C HIS A 297 17.01 -7.32 4.25
N SER A 298 16.55 -8.56 4.49
CA SER A 298 15.26 -9.03 4.00
C SER A 298 14.07 -8.31 4.66
N ASP A 299 14.18 -7.91 5.92
CA ASP A 299 13.16 -7.11 6.61
C ASP A 299 13.04 -5.71 5.97
N VAL A 300 14.18 -5.08 5.64
CA VAL A 300 14.23 -3.78 4.96
C VAL A 300 13.53 -3.87 3.59
N HIS A 301 13.86 -4.87 2.78
CA HIS A 301 13.18 -5.07 1.49
C HIS A 301 11.68 -5.32 1.65
N LEU A 302 11.26 -6.12 2.63
CA LEU A 302 9.84 -6.37 2.89
C LEU A 302 9.10 -5.08 3.27
N LEU A 303 9.70 -4.24 4.12
CA LEU A 303 9.11 -2.96 4.53
C LEU A 303 9.01 -1.96 3.38
N ILE A 304 10.07 -1.83 2.57
CA ILE A 304 10.06 -0.94 1.40
C ILE A 304 9.01 -1.40 0.40
N TRP A 305 8.96 -2.70 0.15
CA TRP A 305 7.96 -3.30 -0.70
C TRP A 305 6.54 -2.98 -0.25
N GLU A 306 6.20 -3.31 0.99
CA GLU A 306 4.88 -3.05 1.55
C GLU A 306 4.58 -1.55 1.55
N THR A 307 5.60 -0.68 1.68
CA THR A 307 5.44 0.78 1.64
C THR A 307 5.03 1.24 0.25
N MET A 308 5.62 0.67 -0.80
CA MET A 308 5.21 0.96 -2.18
C MET A 308 3.81 0.42 -2.51
N GLN A 309 3.44 -0.75 -1.96
CA GLN A 309 2.06 -1.26 -2.08
C GLN A 309 1.06 -0.36 -1.36
N LEU A 310 1.42 0.16 -0.18
CA LEU A 310 0.61 1.12 0.56
C LEU A 310 0.43 2.42 -0.24
N LEU A 311 1.50 2.94 -0.84
CA LEU A 311 1.46 4.13 -1.68
C LEU A 311 0.50 3.94 -2.85
N TRP A 312 0.67 2.86 -3.60
CA TRP A 312 -0.22 2.51 -4.70
C TRP A 312 -1.69 2.37 -4.25
N ALA A 313 -1.92 1.65 -3.15
CA ALA A 313 -3.28 1.44 -2.62
C ALA A 313 -3.94 2.75 -2.18
N VAL A 314 -3.18 3.68 -1.59
CA VAL A 314 -3.64 5.02 -1.22
C VAL A 314 -4.07 5.80 -2.45
N GLU A 315 -3.28 5.77 -3.52
CA GLU A 315 -3.65 6.42 -4.77
C GLU A 315 -4.92 5.79 -5.34
N MET A 316 -5.01 4.45 -5.42
CA MET A 316 -6.20 3.75 -5.89
C MET A 316 -7.46 4.08 -5.08
N ILE A 317 -7.36 4.16 -3.75
CA ILE A 317 -8.46 4.62 -2.90
C ILE A 317 -8.88 6.03 -3.29
N ARG A 318 -7.93 6.96 -3.44
CA ARG A 318 -8.20 8.34 -3.85
C ARG A 318 -8.98 8.36 -5.15
N VAL A 319 -8.51 7.63 -6.16
CA VAL A 319 -9.18 7.54 -7.46
C VAL A 319 -10.61 7.01 -7.33
N CYS A 320 -10.81 5.89 -6.61
CA CYS A 320 -12.14 5.32 -6.41
C CYS A 320 -13.09 6.28 -5.70
N CYS A 321 -12.59 7.04 -4.73
CA CYS A 321 -13.37 8.09 -4.05
C CYS A 321 -13.75 9.22 -5.01
N SER A 322 -12.87 9.59 -5.93
CA SER A 322 -13.09 10.65 -6.91
C SER A 322 -14.20 10.34 -7.90
N PHE A 323 -14.19 9.14 -8.49
CA PHE A 323 -15.20 8.74 -9.46
C PHE A 323 -16.58 8.50 -8.82
N GLY A 324 -16.62 7.99 -7.59
CA GLY A 324 -17.88 7.75 -6.87
C GLY A 324 -18.69 9.03 -6.62
N ALA A 325 -18.03 10.18 -6.50
CA ALA A 325 -18.68 11.45 -6.17
C ALA A 325 -19.49 12.09 -7.33
N ASN A 326 -19.07 11.87 -8.59
CA ASN A 326 -19.53 12.71 -9.71
C ASN A 326 -20.65 12.12 -10.58
N GLU A 327 -20.63 10.81 -10.85
CA GLU A 327 -21.62 10.15 -11.74
C GLU A 327 -22.64 9.31 -10.95
N LEU A 328 -22.19 8.59 -9.92
CA LEU A 328 -23.03 7.67 -9.13
C LEU A 328 -23.77 8.37 -7.97
N GLY A 329 -23.22 9.45 -7.41
CA GLY A 329 -23.73 10.10 -6.18
C GLY A 329 -25.17 10.63 -6.26
N LYS A 330 -25.66 11.03 -7.45
CA LYS A 330 -27.04 11.52 -7.61
C LYS A 330 -28.08 10.40 -7.61
N GLN A 331 -27.78 9.24 -8.19
CA GLN A 331 -28.65 8.06 -8.13
C GLN A 331 -28.47 7.25 -6.82
N ALA A 332 -27.33 7.41 -6.14
CA ALA A 332 -26.99 6.71 -4.89
C ALA A 332 -27.88 7.00 -3.71
N LYS A 333 -28.26 8.27 -3.57
CA LYS A 333 -28.87 8.75 -2.34
C LYS A 333 -30.28 8.19 -2.12
N GLU A 334 -30.95 7.77 -3.19
CA GLU A 334 -32.33 7.27 -3.14
C GLU A 334 -32.40 5.76 -2.83
N ASN A 335 -31.34 4.99 -3.14
CA ASN A 335 -31.35 3.52 -3.05
C ASN A 335 -30.30 2.92 -2.08
N SER A 336 -29.54 3.74 -1.36
CA SER A 336 -28.52 3.23 -0.43
C SER A 336 -29.16 2.54 0.78
N SER A 337 -28.72 1.32 1.09
CA SER A 337 -29.23 0.55 2.23
C SER A 337 -28.45 0.80 3.52
N LYS A 338 -27.17 1.16 3.39
CA LYS A 338 -26.26 1.42 4.51
C LYS A 338 -25.22 2.47 4.11
N THR A 339 -24.90 3.36 5.06
CA THR A 339 -23.79 4.30 4.95
C THR A 339 -22.69 3.87 5.91
N LEU A 340 -21.45 3.83 5.44
CA LEU A 340 -20.25 3.60 6.24
C LEU A 340 -19.34 4.81 6.08
N TYR A 341 -18.76 5.32 7.15
CA TYR A 341 -17.72 6.34 7.04
C TYR A 341 -16.36 5.68 6.84
N VAL A 342 -15.54 6.27 5.98
CA VAL A 342 -14.11 5.95 5.82
C VAL A 342 -13.31 7.24 5.88
N VAL A 343 -12.02 7.18 6.22
CA VAL A 343 -11.11 8.35 6.10
C VAL A 343 -10.14 8.04 4.96
N PRO A 344 -10.33 8.60 3.76
CA PRO A 344 -9.38 8.39 2.67
C PRO A 344 -8.14 9.29 2.85
N PHE A 345 -7.00 8.78 2.41
CA PHE A 345 -5.75 9.53 2.44
C PHE A 345 -5.83 10.74 1.52
N GLY A 346 -5.27 11.88 1.96
CA GLY A 346 -5.45 13.16 1.28
C GLY A 346 -6.76 13.89 1.61
N ALA A 347 -7.82 13.21 2.06
CA ALA A 347 -8.99 13.89 2.62
C ALA A 347 -8.81 14.16 4.12
N PHE A 348 -8.24 13.19 4.85
CA PHE A 348 -7.99 13.24 6.31
C PHE A 348 -9.24 13.56 7.14
N ARG A 349 -10.43 13.41 6.57
CA ARG A 349 -11.72 13.58 7.22
C ARG A 349 -12.65 12.41 6.87
N PRO A 350 -13.67 12.14 7.70
CA PRO A 350 -14.70 11.16 7.40
C PRO A 350 -15.44 11.48 6.09
N VAL A 351 -15.47 10.50 5.20
CA VAL A 351 -16.22 10.52 3.94
C VAL A 351 -17.27 9.42 4.00
N PRO A 352 -18.56 9.74 3.81
CA PRO A 352 -19.60 8.72 3.75
C PRO A 352 -19.47 7.91 2.45
N MET A 353 -19.39 6.60 2.60
CA MET A 353 -19.46 5.61 1.53
C MET A 353 -20.81 4.90 1.60
N HIS A 354 -21.51 4.85 0.46
CA HIS A 354 -22.84 4.27 0.38
C HIS A 354 -22.78 2.88 -0.25
N LEU A 355 -23.33 1.88 0.43
CA LEU A 355 -23.54 0.54 -0.12
C LEU A 355 -24.96 0.41 -0.67
N TRP A 356 -25.00 0.02 -1.93
CA TRP A 356 -26.21 -0.16 -2.70
C TRP A 356 -26.83 -1.51 -2.39
N LYS A 357 -28.16 -1.53 -2.32
CA LYS A 357 -28.90 -2.79 -2.35
C LYS A 357 -28.99 -3.17 -3.82
N GLU A 358 -28.34 -4.26 -4.21
CA GLU A 358 -28.60 -4.83 -5.53
C GLU A 358 -30.02 -5.44 -5.47
N ASP A 359 -30.97 -4.86 -6.21
CA ASP A 359 -32.33 -5.41 -6.33
C ASP A 359 -32.38 -6.62 -7.30
N GLY A 360 -31.24 -7.31 -7.50
CA GLY A 360 -31.09 -8.47 -8.39
C GLY A 360 -30.68 -9.76 -7.66
N PRO A 361 -30.91 -10.95 -8.26
CA PRO A 361 -30.65 -12.24 -7.64
C PRO A 361 -29.15 -12.51 -7.52
N SER A 362 -28.54 -12.01 -6.43
CA SER A 362 -27.11 -12.12 -6.13
C SER A 362 -26.24 -11.41 -7.18
N PRO A 363 -25.14 -10.75 -6.79
CA PRO A 363 -24.07 -10.61 -7.74
C PRO A 363 -23.60 -12.03 -7.98
N ALA A 364 -24.00 -12.64 -9.10
CA ALA A 364 -22.97 -13.31 -9.87
C ALA A 364 -21.87 -12.25 -9.97
N TYR A 365 -20.71 -12.54 -9.41
CA TYR A 365 -19.50 -11.73 -9.55
C TYR A 365 -19.08 -11.76 -11.03
N ASP A 366 -19.97 -11.33 -11.92
CA ASP A 366 -19.80 -11.22 -13.35
C ASP A 366 -19.08 -9.89 -13.57
N TYR A 367 -17.81 -9.87 -13.14
CA TYR A 367 -16.85 -8.82 -13.39
C TYR A 367 -16.42 -8.90 -14.86
N ALA A 368 -17.37 -8.78 -15.78
CA ALA A 368 -17.01 -8.14 -17.03
C ALA A 368 -16.70 -6.69 -16.63
N PRO A 369 -15.43 -6.22 -16.72
CA PRO A 369 -15.18 -4.78 -16.59
C PRO A 369 -16.17 -4.10 -17.53
N ALA A 370 -16.87 -3.06 -17.05
CA ALA A 370 -17.65 -2.22 -17.95
C ALA A 370 -16.67 -1.85 -19.08
N PRO A 371 -16.97 -2.23 -20.35
CA PRO A 371 -16.03 -1.99 -21.43
C PRO A 371 -15.65 -0.51 -21.36
N ALA A 372 -14.35 -0.24 -21.33
CA ALA A 372 -13.87 1.14 -21.35
C ALA A 372 -14.67 1.86 -22.44
N PRO A 373 -15.34 2.99 -22.12
CA PRO A 373 -16.29 3.61 -23.04
C PRO A 373 -15.64 3.72 -24.41
N GLU A 374 -16.25 3.07 -25.41
CA GLU A 374 -15.68 2.96 -26.75
C GLU A 374 -15.30 4.37 -27.25
N GLY A 375 -14.01 4.57 -27.54
CA GLY A 375 -13.50 5.84 -28.04
C GLY A 375 -12.80 6.76 -27.03
N VAL A 376 -12.69 6.38 -25.75
CA VAL A 376 -11.83 7.11 -24.80
C VAL A 376 -10.40 6.59 -24.91
N SER A 377 -9.54 7.34 -25.61
CA SER A 377 -8.10 7.10 -25.63
C SER A 377 -7.53 7.16 -24.20
N VAL A 378 -6.53 6.33 -23.88
CA VAL A 378 -5.75 6.43 -22.62
C VAL A 378 -5.23 7.86 -22.40
N SER A 379 -4.90 8.59 -23.47
CA SER A 379 -4.47 9.99 -23.40
C SER A 379 -5.61 10.98 -23.06
N ASP A 380 -6.85 10.69 -23.48
CA ASP A 380 -8.03 11.49 -23.11
C ASP A 380 -8.53 11.14 -21.70
N PHE A 381 -8.31 9.90 -21.26
CA PHE A 381 -8.54 9.48 -19.87
C PHE A 381 -7.63 10.22 -18.88
N ARG A 382 -6.32 10.32 -19.18
CA ARG A 382 -5.35 11.12 -18.38
C ARG A 382 -5.75 12.60 -18.31
N LYS A 383 -6.26 13.19 -19.41
CA LYS A 383 -6.77 14.58 -19.43
C LYS A 383 -8.08 14.76 -18.66
N THR A 384 -8.93 13.75 -18.62
CA THR A 384 -10.18 13.76 -17.85
C THR A 384 -9.87 13.77 -16.37
N TYR A 385 -8.85 13.03 -15.94
CA TYR A 385 -8.32 12.99 -14.57
C TYR A 385 -7.93 14.36 -14.01
N VAL A 386 -7.29 15.20 -14.83
CA VAL A 386 -6.93 16.60 -14.48
C VAL A 386 -8.18 17.47 -14.28
N LYS A 387 -9.34 17.08 -14.83
CA LYS A 387 -10.61 17.83 -14.75
C LYS A 387 -11.62 17.29 -13.74
N VAL A 388 -11.47 16.05 -13.25
CA VAL A 388 -12.33 15.50 -12.19
C VAL A 388 -11.87 16.12 -10.86
N GLY A 389 -12.20 17.40 -10.67
CA GLY A 389 -12.08 18.05 -9.38
C GLY A 389 -12.93 17.29 -8.38
N THR A 390 -12.28 16.55 -7.51
CA THR A 390 -12.91 16.08 -6.28
C THR A 390 -13.27 17.27 -5.40
N PRO A 391 -14.26 17.12 -4.52
CA PRO A 391 -14.60 18.16 -3.57
C PRO A 391 -13.40 18.41 -2.63
N SER A 392 -12.60 19.43 -2.96
CA SER A 392 -11.71 20.20 -2.08
C SER A 392 -11.16 19.40 -0.90
N GLY A 393 -10.21 18.49 -1.19
CA GLY A 393 -9.48 17.74 -0.17
C GLY A 393 -8.20 18.45 0.26
N TRP A 394 -7.57 18.00 1.34
CA TRP A 394 -6.21 18.45 1.66
C TRP A 394 -5.22 18.03 0.58
N GLY A 395 -5.42 16.91 -0.12
CA GLY A 395 -4.57 16.45 -1.22
C GLY A 395 -4.34 17.51 -2.28
N ASP A 396 -5.40 18.15 -2.79
CA ASP A 396 -5.29 19.20 -3.80
C ASP A 396 -4.50 20.42 -3.29
N ILE A 397 -4.66 20.74 -2.00
CA ILE A 397 -3.91 21.82 -1.34
C ILE A 397 -2.44 21.44 -1.15
N LEU A 398 -2.15 20.19 -0.77
CA LEU A 398 -0.79 19.69 -0.59
C LEU A 398 -0.05 19.73 -1.93
N ASP A 399 -0.71 19.34 -3.02
CA ASP A 399 -0.18 19.42 -4.39
C ASP A 399 0.04 20.87 -4.80
N TRP A 400 -0.96 21.74 -4.58
CA TRP A 400 -0.86 23.16 -4.89
C TRP A 400 0.23 23.86 -4.07
N MET A 401 0.33 23.58 -2.77
CA MET A 401 1.32 24.17 -1.87
C MET A 401 2.73 23.73 -2.27
N HIS A 402 2.90 22.46 -2.61
CA HIS A 402 4.18 21.96 -3.11
C HIS A 402 4.61 22.70 -4.39
N GLY A 403 3.70 22.81 -5.36
CA GLY A 403 3.93 23.53 -6.62
C GLY A 403 4.12 25.04 -6.47
N SER A 404 3.51 25.65 -5.43
CA SER A 404 3.56 27.10 -5.17
C SER A 404 4.61 27.53 -4.15
N SER A 405 5.32 26.59 -3.54
CA SER A 405 6.20 26.85 -2.38
C SER A 405 7.39 27.76 -2.70
N GLY A 406 7.76 27.96 -3.97
CA GLY A 406 8.93 28.73 -4.40
C GLY A 406 10.27 28.15 -3.91
N GLN A 407 10.22 27.07 -3.14
CA GLN A 407 11.32 26.14 -2.94
C GLN A 407 11.70 25.58 -4.33
N PRO A 408 12.91 25.03 -4.51
CA PRO A 408 13.40 24.52 -5.79
C PRO A 408 12.66 23.28 -6.33
N ASN A 409 11.35 23.25 -6.16
CA ASN A 409 10.35 22.43 -6.81
C ASN A 409 10.01 22.97 -8.22
N HIS A 410 10.69 24.02 -8.68
CA HIS A 410 11.05 24.14 -10.10
C HIS A 410 12.38 23.40 -10.29
N TYR A 411 12.25 22.15 -10.69
CA TYR A 411 13.20 21.03 -10.75
C TYR A 411 14.57 21.23 -11.42
N ARG A 412 15.03 22.46 -11.66
CA ARG A 412 16.26 22.68 -12.44
C ARG A 412 17.51 22.99 -11.63
N ARG A 413 17.48 23.26 -10.30
CA ARG A 413 18.64 23.96 -9.68
C ARG A 413 19.07 23.71 -8.23
N THR A 414 18.61 22.70 -7.49
CA THR A 414 19.25 22.44 -6.18
C THR A 414 19.37 20.97 -5.83
N ASP A 415 20.47 20.64 -5.16
CA ASP A 415 20.90 19.30 -4.74
C ASP A 415 20.05 18.67 -3.60
N ASN A 416 18.83 19.15 -3.33
CA ASN A 416 17.92 18.60 -2.30
C ASN A 416 16.42 18.86 -2.59
N PRO A 417 15.82 18.24 -3.63
CA PRO A 417 14.37 18.20 -3.77
C PRO A 417 13.70 17.46 -2.61
N ILE A 418 12.46 17.83 -2.35
CA ILE A 418 11.61 17.34 -1.26
C ILE A 418 10.40 16.69 -1.94
N ALA A 419 10.01 15.49 -1.50
CA ALA A 419 8.84 14.84 -2.10
C ALA A 419 7.59 15.73 -1.98
N PRO A 420 6.64 15.62 -2.92
CA PRO A 420 5.30 16.18 -2.78
C PRO A 420 4.74 16.00 -1.36
N LEU A 421 4.03 17.00 -0.84
CA LEU A 421 3.58 16.98 0.56
C LEU A 421 2.63 15.80 0.87
N HIS A 422 1.92 15.26 -0.14
CA HIS A 422 1.13 14.04 -0.01
C HIS A 422 2.00 12.77 0.09
N LEU A 423 3.24 12.80 -0.41
CA LEU A 423 4.22 11.71 -0.32
C LEU A 423 5.07 11.75 0.94
N LYS A 424 4.94 12.79 1.78
CA LYS A 424 5.80 13.02 2.95
C LYS A 424 5.81 11.85 3.96
N LEU A 425 4.66 11.19 4.17
CA LEU A 425 4.59 9.98 4.98
C LEU A 425 5.47 8.88 4.37
N PHE A 426 5.36 8.65 3.07
CA PHE A 426 6.07 7.57 2.38
C PHE A 426 7.58 7.83 2.34
N GLU A 427 7.99 9.08 2.08
CA GLU A 427 9.40 9.46 2.20
C GLU A 427 9.92 9.24 3.63
N PHE A 428 9.11 9.58 4.65
CA PHE A 428 9.45 9.29 6.03
C PHE A 428 9.64 7.78 6.29
N LEU A 429 8.74 6.93 5.80
CA LEU A 429 8.82 5.47 5.96
C LEU A 429 10.05 4.90 5.26
N VAL A 430 10.30 5.30 4.01
CA VAL A 430 11.47 4.86 3.23
C VAL A 430 12.77 5.27 3.92
N ARG A 431 12.85 6.50 4.40
CA ARG A 431 14.02 6.99 5.15
C ARG A 431 14.19 6.28 6.48
N LEU A 432 13.09 6.00 7.18
CA LEU A 432 13.11 5.29 8.46
C LEU A 432 13.52 3.83 8.31
N PHE A 433 13.10 3.15 7.25
CA PHE A 433 13.27 1.70 7.08
C PHE A 433 14.44 1.29 6.19
N ALA A 434 14.91 2.15 5.30
CA ALA A 434 16.07 1.85 4.43
C ALA A 434 17.15 2.94 4.38
N ASN A 435 17.02 4.02 5.15
CA ASN A 435 17.90 5.20 5.05
C ASN A 435 18.00 5.75 3.61
N ALA A 436 16.92 5.56 2.85
CA ALA A 436 16.79 5.96 1.46
C ALA A 436 15.79 7.12 1.31
N ARG A 437 15.67 7.68 0.11
CA ARG A 437 14.68 8.71 -0.25
C ARG A 437 14.18 8.47 -1.65
N PHE A 438 13.06 9.06 -2.04
CA PHE A 438 12.67 9.02 -3.45
C PHE A 438 13.71 9.70 -4.34
N SER A 439 13.93 9.13 -5.52
CA SER A 439 14.86 9.63 -6.53
C SER A 439 14.44 11.03 -6.97
N LEU A 440 15.44 11.90 -7.05
CA LEU A 440 15.26 13.31 -7.34
C LEU A 440 14.87 13.56 -8.78
N SER A 441 15.20 12.62 -9.68
CA SER A 441 14.81 12.66 -11.09
C SER A 441 13.35 12.31 -11.32
N PHE A 442 12.71 11.63 -10.37
CA PHE A 442 11.41 11.04 -10.59
C PHE A 442 10.28 12.06 -10.74
N PHE A 443 10.39 13.19 -10.07
CA PHE A 443 9.34 14.21 -10.08
C PHE A 443 9.68 15.42 -10.97
N GLN A 444 10.72 15.33 -11.82
CA GLN A 444 11.33 16.52 -12.44
C GLN A 444 10.47 17.27 -13.46
N SER A 445 9.27 16.79 -13.80
CA SER A 445 8.55 17.38 -14.92
C SER A 445 7.67 18.60 -14.57
N ASP A 446 7.37 19.39 -15.61
CA ASP A 446 6.51 20.57 -15.52
C ASP A 446 5.11 20.19 -15.00
N TRP A 447 4.34 21.16 -14.49
CA TRP A 447 3.02 20.96 -13.86
C TRP A 447 2.00 20.12 -14.68
N GLU A 448 2.07 20.12 -16.02
CA GLU A 448 1.23 19.26 -16.88
C GLU A 448 1.69 17.79 -16.91
N GLU A 449 2.97 17.55 -16.63
CA GLU A 449 3.62 16.23 -16.62
C GLU A 449 3.88 15.69 -15.19
N HIS A 450 3.76 16.49 -14.13
CA HIS A 450 3.84 15.99 -12.73
C HIS A 450 2.83 14.86 -12.45
N TRP A 451 1.64 14.96 -13.02
CA TRP A 451 0.65 13.89 -12.95
C TRP A 451 1.09 12.66 -13.73
N VAL A 452 1.82 12.85 -14.83
CA VAL A 452 2.43 11.74 -15.58
C VAL A 452 3.51 11.09 -14.73
N ASP A 453 4.34 11.85 -14.02
CA ASP A 453 5.36 11.33 -13.11
C ASP A 453 4.74 10.57 -11.94
N LEU A 454 3.79 11.14 -11.20
CA LEU A 454 3.12 10.43 -10.10
C LEU A 454 2.36 9.19 -10.59
N MET A 455 1.73 9.27 -11.77
CA MET A 455 1.11 8.10 -12.39
C MET A 455 2.15 7.09 -12.83
N THR A 456 3.31 7.50 -13.36
CA THR A 456 4.43 6.61 -13.67
C THR A 456 5.01 5.98 -12.41
N LEU A 457 5.08 6.70 -11.28
CA LEU A 457 5.46 6.13 -9.98
C LEU A 457 4.46 5.07 -9.58
N THR A 458 3.18 5.41 -9.66
CA THR A 458 2.07 4.53 -9.27
C THR A 458 2.02 3.30 -10.18
N ASP A 459 2.18 3.48 -11.49
CA ASP A 459 2.26 2.42 -12.50
C ASP A 459 3.50 1.54 -12.25
N SER A 460 4.64 2.14 -11.89
CA SER A 460 5.83 1.40 -11.47
C SER A 460 5.57 0.66 -10.15
N CYS A 461 4.74 1.22 -9.27
CA CYS A 461 4.37 0.57 -8.01
C CYS A 461 3.47 -0.66 -8.21
N VAL A 462 2.79 -0.81 -9.36
CA VAL A 462 2.09 -2.05 -9.74
C VAL A 462 3.05 -3.24 -9.81
N LEU A 463 4.33 -3.01 -10.13
CA LEU A 463 5.34 -4.06 -10.08
C LEU A 463 5.47 -4.62 -8.66
N PHE A 464 5.21 -3.81 -7.62
CA PHE A 464 5.18 -4.29 -6.23
C PHE A 464 3.92 -5.09 -5.91
N THR A 465 2.79 -4.83 -6.54
CA THR A 465 1.59 -5.63 -6.25
C THR A 465 1.69 -7.05 -6.81
N SER A 466 2.55 -7.30 -7.81
CA SER A 466 2.50 -8.52 -8.62
C SER A 466 3.70 -9.49 -8.53
N ASP A 467 4.84 -9.11 -7.95
CA ASP A 467 6.11 -9.84 -8.14
C ASP A 467 6.52 -10.85 -7.05
N GLU A 468 5.63 -11.80 -6.76
CA GLU A 468 5.90 -12.88 -5.79
C GLU A 468 6.18 -14.24 -6.42
N GLN A 469 5.97 -14.38 -7.73
CA GLN A 469 5.83 -15.70 -8.32
C GLN A 469 7.18 -16.36 -8.62
N GLU A 470 7.32 -17.59 -8.12
CA GLU A 470 8.44 -18.48 -8.40
C GLU A 470 8.48 -18.80 -9.91
N GLY A 471 9.62 -18.53 -10.56
CA GLY A 471 9.77 -18.72 -12.01
C GLY A 471 9.26 -17.56 -12.88
N ARG A 472 8.69 -16.51 -12.28
CA ARG A 472 8.43 -15.27 -13.01
C ARG A 472 9.77 -14.54 -13.18
N GLY A 473 10.28 -14.55 -14.41
CA GLY A 473 11.38 -13.65 -14.75
C GLY A 473 10.95 -12.20 -14.53
N PRO A 474 11.87 -11.29 -14.18
CA PRO A 474 11.57 -9.86 -14.15
C PRO A 474 10.81 -9.46 -15.41
N CYS A 475 9.64 -8.85 -15.24
CA CYS A 475 8.76 -8.49 -16.34
C CYS A 475 9.53 -7.57 -17.31
N ARG A 476 9.92 -8.10 -18.47
CA ARG A 476 10.74 -7.49 -19.54
C ARG A 476 12.23 -7.22 -19.25
N GLN A 477 13.05 -7.53 -20.25
CA GLN A 477 14.44 -7.05 -20.37
C GLN A 477 14.55 -5.51 -20.47
N ASP A 478 13.50 -4.81 -20.92
CA ASP A 478 13.50 -3.33 -21.00
C ASP A 478 13.31 -2.64 -19.63
N LEU A 479 12.67 -3.32 -18.67
CA LEU A 479 12.62 -2.86 -17.28
C LEU A 479 13.86 -3.32 -16.49
N LEU A 480 14.56 -4.35 -16.99
CA LEU A 480 15.88 -4.75 -16.51
C LEU A 480 17.02 -3.84 -17.01
N SER A 481 16.95 -3.33 -18.24
CA SER A 481 17.92 -2.35 -18.75
C SER A 481 17.81 -1.00 -18.04
N GLY A 482 16.64 -0.71 -17.47
CA GLY A 482 16.43 0.38 -16.52
C GLY A 482 16.53 -0.01 -15.05
N GLY A 483 16.78 -1.29 -14.70
CA GLY A 483 17.00 -1.86 -13.36
C GLY A 483 15.82 -1.92 -12.37
N PHE A 484 14.56 -1.72 -12.79
CA PHE A 484 13.37 -1.54 -11.91
C PHE A 484 12.85 -2.84 -11.28
N THR A 485 13.73 -3.58 -10.61
CA THR A 485 13.47 -4.94 -10.14
C THR A 485 12.99 -5.05 -8.70
N ASP A 486 13.05 -4.00 -7.90
CA ASP A 486 12.52 -4.02 -6.52
C ASP A 486 12.03 -2.64 -6.03
N GLY A 487 12.00 -1.64 -6.91
CA GLY A 487 11.58 -0.27 -6.59
C GLY A 487 12.64 0.57 -5.92
N ALA A 488 13.78 -0.02 -5.58
CA ALA A 488 14.89 0.72 -5.00
C ALA A 488 15.52 1.70 -6.00
N LEU A 489 15.21 1.60 -7.29
CA LEU A 489 15.59 2.61 -8.28
C LEU A 489 14.79 3.90 -8.23
N CYS A 490 13.55 3.82 -7.75
CA CYS A 490 12.83 5.02 -7.35
C CYS A 490 13.44 5.62 -6.09
N LEU A 491 14.50 5.02 -5.52
CA LEU A 491 15.13 5.44 -4.29
C LEU A 491 16.60 5.84 -4.49
N GLU A 492 17.05 6.84 -3.77
CA GLU A 492 18.45 7.25 -3.67
C GLU A 492 18.98 7.02 -2.25
N THR A 493 20.23 6.58 -2.16
CA THR A 493 20.90 6.29 -0.89
C THR A 493 21.89 7.39 -0.54
N ARG A 494 22.12 7.62 0.75
CA ARG A 494 22.90 8.77 1.24
C ARG A 494 24.42 8.69 0.97
N ARG A 495 24.94 7.57 0.47
CA ARG A 495 26.40 7.31 0.38
C ARG A 495 27.02 7.43 -1.01
N GLY A 496 26.24 7.47 -2.09
CA GLY A 496 26.78 7.56 -3.44
C GLY A 496 26.87 9.00 -3.97
N LYS A 497 28.08 9.51 -4.17
CA LYS A 497 28.35 10.48 -5.26
C LYS A 497 28.49 9.76 -6.63
N GLY A 498 27.97 8.55 -6.75
CA GLY A 498 27.75 7.90 -8.05
C GLY A 498 26.63 8.64 -8.74
N LYS A 499 26.80 8.94 -10.04
CA LYS A 499 25.76 9.56 -10.84
C LYS A 499 24.46 8.74 -10.65
N PRO A 500 23.29 9.35 -10.37
CA PRO A 500 22.06 8.64 -10.67
C PRO A 500 22.17 8.23 -12.14
N ALA A 501 21.89 6.97 -12.44
CA ALA A 501 21.87 6.50 -13.81
C ALA A 501 20.75 7.27 -14.53
N VAL A 502 21.12 8.36 -15.21
CA VAL A 502 20.19 9.19 -15.97
C VAL A 502 19.90 8.43 -17.26
N TYR A 503 18.86 7.60 -17.23
CA TYR A 503 18.32 6.98 -18.42
C TYR A 503 17.33 7.96 -19.06
N TYR A 504 17.77 8.62 -20.14
CA TYR A 504 16.86 9.24 -21.08
C TYR A 504 16.27 8.14 -21.97
N SER A 505 14.94 8.12 -22.06
CA SER A 505 14.18 7.39 -23.08
C SER A 505 14.47 7.89 -24.50
#